data_AF-A0A8J7TAT5-F1
#
_entry.id   AF-A0A8J7TAT5-F1
#
_cell.length_a   1.000
_cell.length_b   1.000
_cell.length_c   1.000
_cell.angle_alpha   90.00
_cell.angle_beta   90.00
_cell.angle_gamma   90.00
#
_symmetry.space_group_name_H-M   'P 1'
#
loop_
_entity.id
_entity.type
_entity.pdbx_description
1 polymer ?
#
loop_
_entity_poly.entity_id
_entity_poly.type
_entity_poly.pdbx_seq_one_letter_code
_entity_poly.pdbx_strand_id
1 'polypeptide(L)'
;MREMEENFALESSNYQDTIARLEDDIRNMKDEMSRHLREYQDLLNVKMALDIEIATYRKLLEGEESRITTPLPTFASLNLRETSLESRPMIDSFSKKVVIKTIETKDGHVINESTQHQDDLE
;
A
#
# COMPACT_ATOMS: atom_id res chain seq x y z
N MET A 1 -28.59 30.39 54.94
CA MET A 1 -29.35 29.44 54.11
C MET A 1 -29.36 29.89 52.66
N ARG A 2 -29.92 31.08 52.38
CA ARG A 2 -29.94 31.66 51.03
C ARG A 2 -28.56 31.84 50.36
N GLU A 3 -27.56 32.38 51.06
CA GLU A 3 -26.20 32.50 50.50
C GLU A 3 -25.54 31.16 50.18
N MET A 4 -25.86 30.11 50.94
CA MET A 4 -25.34 28.76 50.70
C MET A 4 -25.99 28.13 49.46
N GLU A 5 -27.29 28.35 49.27
CA GLU A 5 -28.03 27.93 48.08
C GLU A 5 -27.55 28.68 46.82
N GLU A 6 -27.30 29.99 46.92
CA GLU A 6 -26.77 30.81 45.83
C GLU A 6 -25.36 30.36 45.44
N ASN A 7 -24.48 30.07 46.40
CA ASN A 7 -23.15 29.54 46.12
C ASN A 7 -23.20 28.16 45.44
N PHE A 8 -24.06 27.26 45.91
CA PHE A 8 -24.23 25.94 45.30
C PHE A 8 -24.78 26.03 43.87
N ALA A 9 -25.75 26.91 43.64
CA ALA A 9 -26.29 27.16 42.30
C ALA A 9 -25.22 27.69 41.34
N LEU A 10 -24.37 28.60 41.82
CA LEU A 10 -23.27 29.16 41.03
C LEU A 10 -22.23 28.09 40.68
N GLU A 11 -21.87 27.24 41.65
CA GLU A 11 -20.92 26.15 41.43
C GLU A 11 -21.48 25.10 40.46
N SER A 12 -22.76 24.75 40.58
CA SER A 12 -23.44 23.85 39.65
C SER A 12 -23.46 24.42 38.23
N SER A 13 -23.71 25.72 38.07
CA SER A 13 -23.64 26.41 36.77
C SER A 13 -22.24 26.31 36.17
N ASN A 14 -21.20 26.58 36.95
CA ASN A 14 -19.82 26.52 36.49
C ASN A 14 -19.42 25.11 36.01
N TYR A 15 -19.90 24.06 36.70
CA TYR A 15 -19.69 22.68 36.26
C TYR A 15 -20.42 22.39 34.95
N GLN A 16 -21.66 22.85 34.79
CA GLN A 16 -22.42 22.70 33.53
C GLN A 16 -21.72 23.40 32.37
N ASP A 17 -21.22 24.63 32.57
CA ASP A 17 -20.47 25.36 31.54
C ASP A 17 -19.17 24.64 31.16
N THR A 18 -18.49 24.05 32.14
CA THR A 18 -17.27 23.26 31.91
C THR A 18 -17.57 22.00 31.11
N ILE A 19 -18.65 21.29 31.44
CA ILE A 19 -19.11 20.11 30.70
C ILE A 19 -19.42 20.50 29.26
N ALA A 20 -20.21 21.56 29.04
CA ALA A 20 -20.59 22.02 27.71
C ALA A 20 -19.37 22.38 26.84
N ARG A 21 -18.36 23.03 27.42
CA ARG A 21 -17.10 23.32 26.72
C ARG A 21 -16.36 22.04 26.33
N LEU A 22 -16.23 21.09 27.26
CA LEU A 22 -15.55 19.82 26.98
C LEU A 22 -16.27 19.00 25.90
N GLU A 23 -17.60 18.99 25.91
CA GLU A 23 -18.39 18.35 24.85
C GLU A 23 -18.16 19.01 23.49
N ASP A 24 -18.02 20.33 23.45
CA ASP A 24 -17.71 21.06 22.22
C ASP A 24 -16.31 20.73 21.71
N ASP A 25 -15.31 20.72 22.60
CA ASP A 25 -13.94 20.33 22.27
C ASP A 25 -13.89 18.90 21.69
N ILE A 26 -14.66 17.97 22.26
CA ILE A 26 -14.77 16.59 21.76
C ILE A 26 -15.39 16.57 20.35
N ARG A 27 -16.45 17.36 20.10
CA ARG A 27 -17.06 17.44 18.77
C ARG A 27 -16.08 18.00 17.74
N ASN A 28 -15.41 19.11 18.08
CA ASN A 28 -14.43 19.74 17.22
C ASN A 28 -13.28 18.78 16.86
N MET A 29 -12.73 18.08 17.86
CA MET A 29 -11.65 17.12 17.63
C MET A 29 -12.08 15.91 16.78
N LYS A 30 -13.33 15.45 16.92
CA LYS A 30 -13.89 14.39 16.08
C LYS A 30 -14.04 14.83 14.61
N ASP A 31 -14.43 16.08 14.39
CA ASP A 31 -14.55 16.64 13.04
C ASP A 31 -13.18 16.82 12.39
N GLU A 32 -12.18 17.27 13.15
CA GLU A 32 -10.78 17.33 12.69
C GLU A 32 -10.22 15.95 12.35
N MET A 33 -10.46 14.95 13.19
CA MET A 33 -10.04 13.57 12.91
C MET A 33 -10.69 13.05 11.62
N SER A 34 -11.96 13.37 11.41
CA SER A 34 -12.68 13.01 10.18
C SER A 34 -12.12 13.73 8.95
N ARG A 35 -11.68 14.99 9.08
CA ARG A 35 -10.98 15.72 8.04
C ARG A 35 -9.64 15.06 7.70
N HIS A 36 -8.82 14.76 8.70
CA HIS A 36 -7.51 14.13 8.48
C HIS A 36 -7.61 12.76 7.81
N LEU A 37 -8.64 11.96 8.14
CA LEU A 37 -8.89 10.70 7.46
C LEU A 37 -9.17 10.89 5.96
N ARG A 38 -9.91 11.93 5.57
CA ARG A 38 -10.16 12.24 4.16
C ARG A 38 -8.89 12.69 3.46
N GLU A 39 -8.15 13.62 4.05
CA GLU A 39 -6.86 14.10 3.51
C GLU A 39 -5.86 12.95 3.32
N TYR A 40 -5.79 12.03 4.29
CA TYR A 40 -4.94 10.85 4.20
C TYR A 40 -5.37 9.92 3.05
N GLN A 41 -6.67 9.69 2.87
CA GLN A 41 -7.18 8.87 1.78
C GLN A 41 -6.87 9.49 0.42
N ASP A 42 -7.01 10.81 0.27
CA ASP A 42 -6.66 11.52 -0.96
C ASP A 42 -5.16 11.40 -1.26
N LEU A 43 -4.31 11.56 -0.25
CA LEU A 43 -2.86 11.38 -0.40
C LEU A 43 -2.49 9.94 -0.76
N LEU A 44 -3.17 8.95 -0.16
CA LEU A 44 -2.97 7.54 -0.48
C LEU A 44 -3.32 7.26 -1.95
N ASN A 45 -4.41 7.83 -2.45
CA ASN A 45 -4.80 7.70 -3.86
C ASN A 45 -3.71 8.27 -4.79
N VAL A 46 -3.13 9.43 -4.46
CA VAL A 46 -2.00 10.01 -5.20
C VAL A 46 -0.79 9.07 -5.17
N LYS A 47 -0.44 8.53 -4.00
CA LYS A 47 0.67 7.58 -3.85
C LYS A 47 0.47 6.33 -4.72
N MET A 48 -0.75 5.79 -4.76
CA MET A 48 -1.08 4.62 -5.59
C MET A 48 -0.93 4.94 -7.09
N ALA A 49 -1.35 6.12 -7.53
CA ALA A 49 -1.14 6.54 -8.91
C ALA A 49 0.36 6.61 -9.25
N LEU A 50 1.17 7.18 -8.34
CA LEU A 50 2.63 7.24 -8.50
C LEU A 50 3.28 5.85 -8.54
N ASP A 51 2.80 4.88 -7.76
CA ASP A 51 3.31 3.50 -7.83
C ASP A 51 3.10 2.87 -9.21
N ILE A 52 1.94 3.13 -9.84
CA ILE A 52 1.62 2.67 -11.19
C ILE A 52 2.56 3.34 -12.22
N GLU A 53 2.78 4.64 -12.09
CA GLU A 53 3.71 5.38 -12.93
C GLU A 53 5.13 4.81 -12.82
N ILE A 54 5.64 4.59 -11.60
CA ILE A 54 6.96 4.01 -11.35
C ILE A 54 7.07 2.62 -11.97
N ALA A 55 6.06 1.76 -11.81
CA ALA A 55 6.05 0.44 -12.42
C ALA A 55 6.11 0.50 -13.95
N THR A 56 5.39 1.47 -14.54
CA THR A 56 5.39 1.71 -15.99
C THR A 56 6.76 2.19 -16.45
N TYR A 57 7.38 3.15 -15.76
CA TYR A 57 8.71 3.64 -16.07
C TYR A 57 9.77 2.54 -15.99
N ARG A 58 9.71 1.67 -14.97
CA ARG A 58 10.62 0.50 -14.86
C ARG A 58 10.49 -0.43 -16.07
N LYS A 59 9.26 -0.76 -16.48
CA LYS A 59 9.02 -1.63 -17.64
C LYS A 59 9.53 -1.03 -18.95
N LEU A 60 9.41 0.30 -19.13
CA LEU A 60 9.95 0.98 -20.30
C LEU A 60 11.49 0.92 -20.32
N LEU A 61 12.14 1.10 -19.18
CA LEU A 61 13.60 1.04 -19.04
C LEU A 61 14.16 -0.38 -19.29
N GLU A 62 13.49 -1.43 -18.80
CA GLU A 62 13.85 -2.82 -19.09
C GLU A 62 13.86 -3.13 -20.61
N GLY A 63 12.95 -2.52 -21.37
CA GLY A 63 12.89 -2.65 -22.83
C GLY A 63 14.00 -1.90 -23.59
N GLU A 64 14.60 -0.87 -22.99
CA GLU A 64 15.77 -0.17 -23.54
C GLU A 64 17.05 -0.97 -23.28
N GLU A 65 17.23 -1.52 -22.07
CA GLU A 65 18.42 -2.31 -21.71
C GLU A 65 18.55 -3.59 -22.56
N SER A 66 17.43 -4.20 -22.96
CA SER A 66 17.44 -5.37 -23.86
C SER A 66 17.96 -5.05 -25.28
N ARG A 67 17.80 -3.80 -25.76
CA ARG A 67 18.31 -3.36 -27.07
C ARG A 67 19.78 -2.94 -27.03
N ILE A 68 20.26 -2.53 -25.86
CA ILE A 68 21.66 -2.14 -25.63
C ILE A 68 22.55 -3.38 -25.37
N THR A 69 22.00 -4.41 -24.72
CA THR A 69 22.72 -5.66 -24.37
C THR A 69 22.74 -6.69 -25.49
N THR A 70 21.88 -6.57 -26.50
CA THR A 70 22.07 -7.30 -27.76
C THR A 70 23.25 -6.64 -28.49
N PRO A 71 24.33 -7.38 -28.80
CA PRO A 71 25.38 -6.82 -29.64
C PRO A 71 24.72 -6.44 -30.95
N LEU A 72 24.67 -5.13 -31.25
CA LEU A 72 24.34 -4.65 -32.57
C LEU A 72 25.24 -5.44 -33.53
N PRO A 73 24.70 -6.21 -34.50
CA PRO A 73 25.54 -6.86 -35.47
C PRO A 73 26.30 -5.75 -36.17
N THR A 74 27.62 -5.72 -35.95
CA THR A 74 28.53 -4.83 -36.66
C THR A 74 28.11 -4.82 -38.12
N PHE A 75 27.78 -3.64 -38.66
CA PHE A 75 27.33 -3.40 -40.04
C PHE A 75 28.34 -3.86 -41.13
N ALA A 76 29.39 -4.59 -40.77
CA ALA A 76 30.47 -5.04 -41.66
C ALA A 76 30.13 -6.31 -42.47
N SER A 77 28.94 -6.89 -42.36
CA SER A 77 28.57 -8.04 -43.19
C SER A 77 27.09 -8.08 -43.55
N LEU A 78 26.64 -7.10 -44.35
CA LEU A 78 25.47 -7.27 -45.20
C LEU A 78 25.78 -8.31 -46.30
N ASN A 79 25.79 -9.58 -45.93
CA ASN A 79 25.53 -10.65 -46.90
C ASN A 79 24.02 -10.87 -46.92
N LEU A 80 23.40 -10.27 -47.94
CA LEU A 80 22.03 -10.51 -48.35
C LEU A 80 21.82 -12.02 -48.54
N ARG A 81 21.20 -12.68 -47.56
CA ARG A 81 20.57 -13.99 -47.78
C ARG A 81 19.29 -14.10 -46.97
N GLU A 82 18.23 -13.72 -47.65
CA GLU A 82 16.85 -14.16 -47.41
C GLU A 82 16.80 -15.66 -47.10
N THR A 83 16.32 -16.04 -45.91
CA THR A 83 15.52 -17.25 -45.65
C THR A 83 15.04 -17.33 -44.19
N SER A 84 13.74 -17.56 -44.04
CA SER A 84 13.01 -18.17 -42.92
C SER A 84 13.06 -17.49 -41.55
N LEU A 85 11.97 -16.79 -41.23
CA LEU A 85 11.60 -16.40 -39.89
C LEU A 85 10.79 -17.56 -39.27
N GLU A 86 11.48 -18.41 -38.51
CA GLU A 86 10.85 -19.36 -37.58
C GLU A 86 11.29 -19.03 -36.16
N SER A 87 10.51 -18.16 -35.52
CA SER A 87 10.58 -17.90 -34.09
C SER A 87 9.99 -19.10 -33.35
N ARG A 88 10.83 -20.05 -32.94
CA ARG A 88 10.46 -21.02 -31.91
C ARG A 88 10.32 -20.28 -30.57
N PRO A 89 9.18 -20.35 -29.86
CA PRO A 89 9.11 -19.87 -28.49
C PRO A 89 9.88 -20.85 -27.60
N MET A 90 11.03 -20.41 -27.08
CA MET A 90 11.71 -21.08 -25.98
C MET A 90 10.91 -20.76 -24.71
N ILE A 91 9.94 -21.62 -24.38
CA ILE A 91 9.30 -21.64 -23.07
C ILE A 91 10.32 -22.28 -22.12
N ASP A 92 11.15 -21.46 -21.48
CA ASP A 92 11.90 -21.95 -20.32
C ASP A 92 10.95 -21.91 -19.12
N SER A 93 10.48 -23.10 -18.75
CA SER A 93 9.50 -23.32 -17.70
C SER A 93 10.19 -23.09 -16.35
N PHE A 94 10.16 -21.85 -15.86
CA PHE A 94 10.52 -21.57 -14.47
C PHE A 94 9.44 -22.17 -13.57
N SER A 95 9.64 -23.41 -13.13
CA SER A 95 8.81 -24.05 -12.11
C SER A 95 8.99 -23.29 -10.79
N LYS A 96 8.13 -22.28 -10.57
CA LYS A 96 8.18 -21.42 -9.39
C LYS A 96 7.61 -22.20 -8.22
N LYS A 97 8.49 -22.73 -7.36
CA LYS A 97 8.09 -23.36 -6.10
C LYS A 97 7.42 -22.33 -5.19
N VAL A 98 6.15 -22.52 -4.88
CA VAL A 98 5.39 -21.66 -3.95
C VAL A 98 5.52 -22.24 -2.54
N VAL A 99 5.80 -21.36 -1.57
CA VAL A 99 5.83 -21.70 -0.13
C VAL A 99 4.73 -20.90 0.55
N ILE A 100 3.80 -21.60 1.19
CA ILE A 100 2.70 -20.99 1.95
C ILE A 100 3.06 -21.06 3.43
N LYS A 101 3.12 -19.89 4.07
CA LYS A 101 3.36 -19.76 5.51
C LYS A 101 2.06 -19.28 6.18
N THR A 102 1.51 -20.10 7.06
CA THR A 102 0.30 -19.76 7.84
C THR A 102 0.73 -19.40 9.26
N ILE A 103 0.33 -18.20 9.71
CA ILE A 103 0.62 -17.69 11.06
C ILE A 103 -0.71 -17.43 11.76
N GLU A 104 -0.93 -18.09 12.89
CA GLU A 104 -2.06 -17.83 13.78
C GLU A 104 -1.59 -16.91 14.92
N THR A 105 -2.31 -15.81 15.14
CA THR A 105 -2.02 -14.86 16.22
C THR A 105 -3.20 -14.71 17.16
N LYS A 106 -2.92 -14.60 18.46
CA LYS A 106 -3.91 -14.28 19.49
C LYS A 106 -3.31 -13.20 20.38
N ASP A 107 -4.06 -12.11 20.57
CA ASP A 107 -3.64 -10.95 21.38
C ASP A 107 -2.25 -10.39 20.97
N GLY A 108 -1.98 -10.37 19.65
CA GLY A 108 -0.73 -9.88 19.08
C GLY A 108 0.47 -10.84 19.19
N HIS A 109 0.29 -12.01 19.80
CA HIS A 109 1.33 -13.02 19.93
C HIS A 109 1.09 -14.17 18.95
N VAL A 110 2.16 -14.64 18.29
CA VAL A 110 2.10 -15.81 17.42
C VAL A 110 1.89 -17.06 18.28
N ILE A 111 0.79 -17.76 18.04
CA ILE A 111 0.44 -18.99 18.78
C ILE A 111 0.68 -20.26 17.96
N ASN A 112 0.75 -20.15 16.63
CA ASN A 112 1.03 -21.29 15.75
C ASN A 112 1.65 -20.82 14.42
N GLU A 113 2.60 -21.60 13.91
CA GLU A 113 3.26 -21.36 12.63
C GLU A 113 3.38 -22.68 11.86
N SER A 114 2.86 -22.72 10.64
CA SER A 114 2.98 -23.86 9.73
C SER A 114 3.47 -23.41 8.36
N THR A 115 4.37 -24.21 7.76
CA THR A 115 4.90 -23.98 6.42
C THR A 115 4.56 -25.17 5.53
N GLN A 116 3.84 -24.92 4.43
CA GLN A 116 3.48 -25.92 3.45
C GLN A 116 4.18 -25.63 2.11
N HIS A 117 4.81 -26.66 1.56
CA HIS A 117 5.35 -26.64 0.20
C HIS A 117 4.29 -27.22 -0.73
N GLN A 118 3.86 -26.42 -1.70
CA GLN A 118 3.06 -26.91 -2.80
C GLN A 118 4.02 -27.21 -3.95
N ASP A 119 4.26 -28.49 -4.19
CA ASP A 119 4.88 -28.95 -5.42
C ASP A 119 3.73 -29.11 -6.42
N ASP A 120 3.61 -28.20 -7.38
CA ASP A 120 2.63 -28.33 -8.46
C ASP A 120 2.95 -29.62 -9.24
N LEU A 121 2.08 -30.62 -9.15
CA LEU A 121 2.05 -31.72 -10.11
C LEU A 121 1.58 -31.14 -11.45
N GLU A 122 2.39 -31.37 -12.49
CA GLU A 122 2.05 -31.12 -13.90
C GLU A 122 0.63 -31.57 -14.28
#